data_AF-A0A0C2D3S0-F1
#
_entry.id   AF-A0A0C2D3S0-F1
#
_cell.length_a   1.000
_cell.length_b   1.000
_cell.length_c   1.000
_cell.angle_alpha   90.00
_cell.angle_beta   90.00
_cell.angle_gamma   90.00
#
_symmetry.space_group_name_H-M   'P 1'
#
loop_
_entity.id
_entity.type
_entity.pdbx_description
1 polymer ?
#
loop_
_entity_poly.entity_id
_entity_poly.type
_entity_poly.pdbx_seq_one_letter_code
_entity_poly.pdbx_strand_id
1 'polypeptide(L)'
;MREYFDELKAAGHPFDRVNASKYGPLGPSELADTLYDFKMKTKTSPMMQIADLFLYPICQGGYDVGYAPFASLKAASRLVDQHVEDSNETGIKYSCFDSIIKKD
;
A
#
# COMPACT_ATOMS: atom_id res chain seq x y z
N MET A 1 -19.96 0.53 -1.39
CA MET A 1 -18.54 0.95 -1.50
C MET A 1 -18.34 2.02 -2.58
N ARG A 2 -18.84 1.81 -3.82
CA ARG A 2 -18.86 2.88 -4.84
C ARG A 2 -19.74 4.07 -4.41
N GLU A 3 -20.96 3.78 -3.99
CA GLU A 3 -21.90 4.79 -3.47
C GLU A 3 -21.29 5.62 -2.32
N TYR A 4 -20.71 4.98 -1.32
CA TYR A 4 -19.99 5.66 -0.25
C TYR A 4 -18.84 6.58 -0.74
N PHE A 5 -18.11 6.18 -1.78
CA PHE A 5 -17.06 7.01 -2.38
C PHE A 5 -17.65 8.25 -3.07
N ASP A 6 -18.77 8.08 -3.77
CA ASP A 6 -19.48 9.18 -4.43
C ASP A 6 -20.07 10.15 -3.39
N GLU A 7 -20.65 9.63 -2.30
CA GLU A 7 -21.14 10.41 -1.16
C GLU A 7 -20.03 11.20 -0.48
N LEU A 8 -18.85 10.60 -0.28
CA LEU A 8 -17.68 11.29 0.29
C LEU A 8 -17.26 12.50 -0.54
N LYS A 9 -17.25 12.38 -1.87
CA LYS A 9 -16.92 13.49 -2.77
C LYS A 9 -18.01 14.56 -2.79
N ALA A 10 -19.28 14.17 -2.65
CA ALA A 10 -20.40 15.09 -2.73
C ALA A 10 -20.66 15.84 -1.41
N ALA A 11 -20.69 15.13 -0.28
CA ALA A 11 -21.16 15.64 1.01
C ALA A 11 -20.09 15.66 2.10
N GLY A 12 -18.92 15.08 1.84
CA GLY A 12 -17.85 14.92 2.82
C GLY A 12 -18.05 13.69 3.71
N HIS A 13 -17.28 13.59 4.80
CA HIS A 13 -17.36 12.43 5.68
C HIS A 13 -18.70 12.39 6.46
N PRO A 14 -19.26 11.20 6.74
CA PRO A 14 -20.54 11.08 7.45
C PRO A 14 -20.41 11.22 8.97
N PHE A 15 -19.18 11.33 9.51
CA PHE A 15 -18.95 11.39 10.95
C PHE A 15 -19.45 12.70 11.57
N ASP A 16 -19.80 12.62 12.86
CA ASP A 16 -20.20 13.76 13.68
C ASP A 16 -19.17 14.89 13.59
N ARG A 17 -19.61 16.06 13.11
CA ARG A 17 -18.73 17.20 12.82
C ARG A 17 -18.07 17.76 14.07
N VAL A 18 -18.75 17.75 15.21
CA VAL A 18 -18.24 18.30 16.47
C VAL A 18 -17.10 17.42 16.97
N ASN A 19 -17.31 16.10 17.02
CA ASN A 19 -16.30 15.15 17.46
C ASN A 19 -15.14 14.99 16.47
N ALA A 20 -15.40 15.10 15.16
CA ALA A 20 -14.38 14.97 14.12
C ALA A 20 -13.50 16.23 14.01
N SER A 21 -13.99 17.41 14.40
CA SER A 21 -13.29 18.70 14.25
C SER A 21 -11.87 18.71 14.83
N LYS A 22 -11.64 17.99 15.94
CA LYS A 22 -10.32 17.87 16.59
C LYS A 22 -9.24 17.23 15.72
N TYR A 23 -9.62 16.53 14.65
CA TYR A 23 -8.70 15.92 13.71
C TYR A 23 -8.52 16.72 12.41
N GLY A 24 -9.20 17.87 12.27
CA GLY A 24 -9.15 18.70 11.06
C GLY A 24 -9.44 17.92 9.77
N PRO A 25 -10.60 17.25 9.67
CA PRO A 25 -10.89 16.40 8.53
C PRO A 25 -11.07 17.24 7.26
N LEU A 26 -10.73 16.64 6.11
CA LEU A 26 -10.91 17.27 4.81
C LEU A 26 -12.39 17.59 4.56
N GLY A 27 -12.65 18.77 4.01
CA GLY A 27 -13.95 19.21 3.56
C GLY A 27 -14.38 18.53 2.25
N PRO A 28 -15.65 18.68 1.84
CA PRO A 28 -16.16 18.07 0.61
C PRO A 28 -15.38 18.46 -0.64
N SER A 29 -14.98 19.73 -0.79
CA SER A 29 -14.20 20.20 -1.95
C SER A 29 -12.80 19.61 -1.98
N GLU A 30 -12.15 19.50 -0.81
CA GLU A 30 -10.82 18.91 -0.68
C GLU A 30 -10.87 17.40 -0.95
N LEU A 31 -11.92 16.71 -0.47
CA LEU A 31 -12.16 15.32 -0.77
C LEU A 31 -12.45 15.11 -2.26
N ALA A 32 -13.24 15.98 -2.89
CA ALA A 32 -13.54 15.88 -4.32
C ALA A 32 -12.28 16.00 -5.20
N ASP A 33 -11.35 16.88 -4.82
CA ASP A 33 -10.08 17.11 -5.49
C ASP A 33 -9.05 16.01 -5.21
N THR A 34 -8.98 15.54 -3.96
CA THR A 34 -8.00 14.52 -3.53
C THR A 34 -8.40 13.11 -3.93
N LEU A 35 -9.70 12.79 -3.91
CA LEU A 35 -10.21 11.47 -4.27
C LEU A 35 -10.36 11.36 -5.78
N TYR A 36 -9.33 10.84 -6.43
CA TYR A 36 -9.27 10.69 -7.89
C TYR A 36 -10.38 9.77 -8.46
N ASP A 37 -10.17 8.45 -8.40
CA ASP A 37 -10.98 7.50 -9.15
C ASP A 37 -11.12 6.18 -8.37
N PHE A 38 -12.36 5.75 -8.14
CA PHE A 38 -12.63 4.46 -7.51
C PHE A 38 -12.79 3.36 -8.55
N LYS A 39 -11.64 2.83 -8.98
CA LYS A 39 -11.56 1.72 -9.94
C LYS A 39 -11.21 0.42 -9.24
N MET A 40 -12.23 -0.41 -9.03
CA MET A 40 -12.00 -1.80 -8.66
C MET A 40 -11.29 -2.54 -9.81
N LYS A 41 -10.29 -3.35 -9.47
CA LYS A 41 -9.62 -4.24 -10.40
C LYS A 41 -9.94 -5.68 -10.02
N THR A 42 -10.17 -6.51 -11.01
CA THR A 42 -10.37 -7.96 -10.85
C THR A 42 -9.03 -8.69 -10.88
N LYS A 43 -9.00 -9.95 -10.45
CA LYS A 43 -7.81 -10.82 -10.55
C LYS A 43 -7.33 -11.06 -11.99
N THR A 44 -8.18 -10.80 -12.97
CA THR A 44 -7.81 -10.85 -14.40
C THR A 44 -7.02 -9.63 -14.85
N SER A 45 -6.90 -8.58 -14.03
CA SER A 45 -6.09 -7.41 -14.35
C SER A 45 -4.60 -7.76 -14.28
N PRO A 46 -3.82 -7.56 -15.37
CA PRO A 46 -2.38 -7.83 -15.35
C PRO A 46 -1.63 -7.03 -14.28
N MET A 47 -2.05 -5.78 -14.04
CA MET A 47 -1.47 -4.96 -12.98
C MET A 47 -1.72 -5.56 -11.59
N MET A 48 -2.92 -6.09 -11.35
CA MET A 48 -3.23 -6.74 -10.07
C MET A 48 -2.43 -8.03 -9.89
N GLN A 49 -2.21 -8.78 -10.97
CA GLN A 49 -1.35 -9.96 -10.93
C GLN A 49 0.11 -9.60 -10.60
N ILE A 50 0.64 -8.51 -11.16
CA ILE A 50 1.97 -8.00 -10.78
C ILE A 50 1.98 -7.61 -9.30
N ALA A 51 0.94 -6.92 -8.83
CA ALA A 51 0.84 -6.54 -7.42
C ALA A 51 0.81 -7.77 -6.50
N ASP A 52 0.03 -8.79 -6.83
CA ASP A 52 -0.09 -10.03 -6.04
C ASP A 52 1.20 -10.86 -6.05
N LEU A 53 1.91 -10.92 -7.19
CA LEU A 53 3.08 -11.76 -7.38
C LEU A 53 4.40 -11.11 -6.95
N PHE A 54 4.50 -9.78 -6.98
CA PHE A 54 5.74 -9.05 -6.67
C PHE A 54 5.56 -8.05 -5.53
N LEU A 55 4.67 -7.08 -5.70
CA LEU A 55 4.55 -5.97 -4.74
C LEU A 55 4.17 -6.46 -3.34
N TYR A 56 3.13 -7.30 -3.25
CA TYR A 56 2.64 -7.79 -1.98
C TYR A 56 3.69 -8.66 -1.25
N PRO A 57 4.37 -9.64 -1.91
CA PRO A 57 5.49 -10.35 -1.30
C PRO A 57 6.63 -9.43 -0.82
N ILE A 58 7.02 -8.42 -1.60
CA ILE A 58 8.07 -7.47 -1.18
C ILE A 58 7.66 -6.71 0.08
N CYS A 59 6.40 -6.22 0.13
CA CYS A 59 5.88 -5.57 1.32
C CYS A 59 5.81 -6.52 2.53
N GLN A 60 5.31 -7.75 2.33
CA GLN A 60 5.25 -8.75 3.39
C GLN A 60 6.64 -9.11 3.92
N GLY A 61 7.66 -9.19 3.05
CA GLY A 61 9.06 -9.39 3.44
C GLY A 61 9.61 -8.32 4.39
N GLY A 62 9.02 -7.14 4.41
CA GLY A 62 9.32 -6.09 5.40
C GLY A 62 8.86 -6.45 6.83
N TYR A 63 7.81 -7.25 6.97
CA TYR A 63 7.24 -7.68 8.25
C TYR A 63 7.66 -9.09 8.65
N ASP A 64 7.76 -10.00 7.67
CA ASP A 64 7.98 -11.43 7.84
C ASP A 64 8.94 -11.91 6.75
N VAL A 65 10.18 -12.19 7.13
CA VAL A 65 11.22 -12.62 6.18
C VAL A 65 11.03 -14.07 5.74
N GLY A 66 10.29 -14.86 6.52
CA GLY A 66 9.93 -16.26 6.24
C GLY A 66 8.74 -16.41 5.29
N TYR A 67 8.10 -15.30 4.88
CA TYR A 67 6.98 -15.33 3.96
C TYR A 67 7.36 -16.02 2.63
N ALA A 68 6.78 -17.19 2.38
CA ALA A 68 7.25 -18.10 1.33
C ALA A 68 7.34 -17.48 -0.09
N PRO A 69 6.38 -16.64 -0.55
CA PRO A 69 6.51 -15.95 -1.82
C PRO A 69 7.69 -14.97 -1.86
N PHE A 70 7.96 -14.25 -0.77
CA PHE A 70 9.12 -13.35 -0.68
C PHE A 70 10.43 -14.12 -0.72
N ALA A 71 10.52 -15.20 0.06
CA ALA A 71 11.68 -16.10 0.05
C ALA A 71 11.93 -16.68 -1.35
N SER A 72 10.87 -17.04 -2.08
CA SER A 72 10.95 -17.54 -3.46
C SER A 72 11.50 -16.49 -4.43
N LEU A 73 11.08 -15.23 -4.30
CA LEU A 73 11.61 -14.13 -5.12
C LEU A 73 13.10 -13.87 -4.86
N LYS A 74 13.51 -13.91 -3.58
CA LYS A 74 14.93 -13.80 -3.20
C LYS A 74 15.77 -14.95 -3.76
N ALA A 75 15.31 -16.19 -3.58
CA ALA A 75 16.01 -17.39 -4.05
C ALA A 75 16.18 -17.42 -5.57
N ALA A 76 15.21 -16.84 -6.31
CA ALA A 76 15.27 -16.72 -7.76
C ALA A 76 15.97 -15.44 -8.27
N SER A 77 16.62 -14.67 -7.38
CA SER A 77 17.27 -13.38 -7.69
C SER A 77 16.38 -12.41 -8.47
N ARG A 78 15.11 -12.31 -8.08
CA ARG A 78 14.11 -11.45 -8.72
C ARG A 78 13.98 -10.06 -8.07
N LEU A 79 14.70 -9.78 -6.99
CA LEU A 79 14.73 -8.46 -6.35
C LEU A 79 16.04 -7.74 -6.67
N VAL A 80 15.99 -6.42 -6.74
CA VAL A 80 17.21 -5.61 -6.98
C VAL A 80 18.24 -5.79 -5.87
N ASP A 81 17.82 -6.15 -4.66
CA ASP A 81 18.69 -6.45 -3.51
C ASP A 81 19.75 -7.54 -3.81
N GLN A 82 19.51 -8.43 -4.78
CA GLN A 82 20.46 -9.47 -5.18
C GLN A 82 21.47 -9.02 -6.25
N HIS A 83 21.30 -7.83 -6.82
CA HIS A 83 22.07 -7.33 -7.97
C HIS A 83 22.87 -6.06 -7.65
N VAL A 84 22.93 -5.68 -6.38
CA VAL A 84 23.66 -4.50 -5.89
C VAL A 84 24.70 -4.89 -4.85
N GLU A 85 25.77 -4.11 -4.75
CA GLU A 85 26.85 -4.36 -3.78
C GLU A 85 26.40 -4.09 -2.34
N ASP A 86 25.69 -2.97 -2.12
CA ASP A 86 25.05 -2.64 -0.85
C ASP A 86 23.56 -2.39 -1.03
N SER A 87 22.76 -3.37 -0.57
CA SER A 87 21.30 -3.30 -0.60
C SER A 87 20.72 -2.21 0.31
N ASN A 88 21.46 -1.72 1.30
CA ASN A 88 21.00 -0.64 2.17
C ASN A 88 21.08 0.73 1.48
N GLU A 89 22.03 0.92 0.55
CA GLU A 89 22.18 2.18 -0.19
C GLU A 89 21.40 2.18 -1.51
N THR A 90 21.41 1.06 -2.24
CA THR A 90 20.90 1.00 -3.63
C THR A 90 19.85 -0.09 -3.86
N GLY A 91 19.44 -0.79 -2.80
CA GLY A 91 18.41 -1.81 -2.87
C GLY A 91 16.99 -1.26 -2.74
N ILE A 92 16.07 -2.16 -2.43
CA ILE A 92 14.68 -1.82 -2.18
C ILE A 92 14.60 -1.01 -0.88
N LYS A 93 13.88 0.12 -0.93
CA LYS A 93 13.66 0.96 0.25
C LYS A 93 12.66 0.28 1.21
N TYR A 94 13.15 -0.21 2.34
CA TYR A 94 12.34 -0.82 3.40
C TYR A 94 12.10 0.10 4.61
N SER A 95 12.43 1.40 4.53
CA SER A 95 12.37 2.31 5.69
C SER A 95 10.98 2.46 6.33
N CYS A 96 9.92 2.09 5.61
CA CYS A 96 8.57 2.01 6.17
C CYS A 96 8.40 0.92 7.25
N PHE A 97 9.39 0.04 7.42
CA PHE A 97 9.37 -1.11 8.33
C PHE A 97 10.42 -1.01 9.45
N ASP A 98 11.17 0.09 9.55
CA ASP A 98 12.28 0.23 10.51
C ASP A 98 11.84 0.16 11.98
N SER A 99 10.58 0.53 12.26
CA SER A 99 10.00 0.49 13.61
C SER A 99 9.31 -0.83 13.96
N ILE A 100 9.52 -1.89 13.15
CA ILE A 100 8.77 -3.15 13.27
C ILE A 100 9.71 -4.28 13.69
N ILE A 101 9.26 -5.07 14.67
CA ILE A 101 9.91 -6.35 15.01
C ILE A 101 9.50 -7.37 13.96
N LYS A 102 10.46 -7.81 13.15
CA LYS A 102 10.22 -8.78 12.08
C LYS A 102 9.94 -10.16 12.66
N LYS A 103 9.05 -10.91 12.00
CA LYS A 103 8.83 -12.33 12.26
C LYS A 103 9.83 -13.16 11.46
N ASP A 104 10.36 -14.19 12.10
CA ASP A 104 11.23 -15.20 11.50
C ASP A 104 10.42 -16.38 10.92
#